data_AF-A0A2V2VVD9-F1
#
_entry.id   AF-A0A2V2VVD9-F1
#
_cell.length_a   1.000
_cell.length_b   1.000
_cell.length_c   1.000
_cell.angle_alpha   90.00
_cell.angle_beta   90.00
_cell.angle_gamma   90.00
#
_symmetry.space_group_name_H-M   'P 1'
#
loop_
_entity.id
_entity.type
_entity.pdbx_description
1 polymer ?
#
loop_
_entity_poly.entity_id
_entity_poly.type
_entity_poly.pdbx_seq_one_letter_code
_entity_poly.pdbx_strand_id
1 'polypeptide(L)'
;MKGNKVFLLVGSTALSPVNGSWKEGSLELKLVVGEVTKPSAGGEPSEWIKWDEVQSPVQQTTLAAHKGKLTEFIASGGSGVLMEDGTIVFSLMAMNEKNDGVYSMIIYSDNGSTWSLSEDISPANCTGPRITEWEGSLLMIVDCESSQRVYESRDMGTTWTEAIGTLPGVWVNSGSEASQDSSLHVDALITATIGKRKVMLYTQRGYATEENANPLYLWVTDNNRSFSVGPVGMDNAGKKEVASTLLYSDGKLHLLQRRVSSEGSAISLSRLTEKLKEIESVLSTWSQKDVFFSSFSIPTAGLVAVLSNASASDDTWNDEYLCLNATVTNATKVKDGFQLTETDSGVMWLVNTRGDNVRHVSLNHNFTLVASVTIEEAPSEKTPLLTALLGDAEPPYFMRLSYTADNKWETISKGDKKLTTESRPWVPKKEHQVALMLQGNKISVYIDGESLGEEAPLTGETPLEPFGFCFGACDFDDDDDDDGDDDDDGGDDEEASPKESSPEKIGKKPRVTVTNVFLYNRPLNPTEMRAIKDRIPVSTRAPEPQVKIAPKPVAPAAPAAPAVPGPREVPAAPGRTTVGRTANTQHAPAERLTSAGNEGTAREKGDGGANGDAGSAYGRVLLPLLLLLGLWGFATA
;
A
#
# COMPACT_ATOMS: atom_id res chain seq x y z
N MET A 1 6.00 -11.33 19.47
CA MET A 1 5.69 -11.59 20.90
C MET A 1 4.37 -12.34 20.97
N LYS A 2 4.18 -13.22 21.97
CA LYS A 2 2.90 -13.90 22.25
C LYS A 2 2.68 -13.92 23.76
N GLY A 3 1.63 -13.26 24.25
CA GLY A 3 1.45 -13.04 25.69
C GLY A 3 2.61 -12.24 26.29
N ASN A 4 3.19 -12.73 27.39
CA ASN A 4 4.39 -12.15 28.02
C ASN A 4 5.71 -12.74 27.45
N LYS A 5 5.67 -13.48 26.34
CA LYS A 5 6.86 -14.09 25.74
C LYS A 5 7.36 -13.35 24.51
N VAL A 6 8.68 -13.13 24.46
CA VAL A 6 9.44 -12.64 23.32
C VAL A 6 10.11 -13.82 22.65
N PHE A 7 9.92 -13.99 21.35
CA PHE A 7 10.60 -15.01 20.55
C PHE A 7 11.64 -14.32 19.71
N LEU A 8 12.88 -14.78 19.77
CA LEU A 8 14.00 -14.22 19.01
C LEU A 8 14.65 -15.33 18.20
N LEU A 9 14.51 -15.23 16.87
CA LEU A 9 15.11 -16.14 15.91
C LEU A 9 16.36 -15.49 15.32
N VAL A 10 17.50 -16.19 15.34
CA VAL A 10 18.79 -15.69 14.86
C VAL A 10 19.48 -16.73 13.99
N GLY A 11 20.25 -16.26 13.00
CA GLY A 11 21.27 -17.06 12.34
C GLY A 11 22.52 -17.13 13.21
N SER A 12 23.15 -18.30 13.26
CA SER A 12 24.38 -18.55 14.00
C SER A 12 25.35 -19.31 13.11
N THR A 13 26.63 -18.98 13.21
CA THR A 13 27.71 -19.70 12.54
C THR A 13 28.89 -19.82 13.48
N ALA A 14 29.59 -20.95 13.42
CA ALA A 14 30.82 -21.15 14.17
C ALA A 14 32.01 -20.58 13.37
N LEU A 15 32.83 -19.74 13.99
CA LEU A 15 34.09 -19.30 13.42
C LEU A 15 35.23 -20.11 14.05
N SER A 16 36.02 -20.78 13.20
CA SER A 16 37.14 -21.61 13.65
C SER A 16 38.43 -21.22 12.94
N PRO A 17 39.56 -21.09 13.65
CA PRO A 17 40.84 -20.81 13.02
C PRO A 17 41.38 -22.08 12.36
N VAL A 18 41.60 -22.05 11.05
CA VAL A 18 42.16 -23.17 10.28
C VAL A 18 43.32 -22.64 9.43
N ASN A 19 44.53 -23.11 9.70
CA ASN A 19 45.76 -22.73 8.97
C ASN A 19 46.02 -21.21 8.90
N GLY A 20 45.72 -20.48 9.97
CA GLY A 20 45.95 -19.03 10.05
C GLY A 20 44.87 -18.16 9.39
N SER A 21 43.81 -18.76 8.83
CA SER A 21 42.59 -18.05 8.40
C SER A 21 41.39 -18.49 9.23
N TRP A 22 40.40 -17.59 9.39
CA TRP A 22 39.12 -17.95 9.99
C TRP A 22 38.26 -18.65 8.94
N LYS A 23 37.79 -19.86 9.27
CA LYS A 23 36.78 -20.57 8.50
C LYS A 23 35.43 -20.49 9.18
N GLU A 24 34.44 -20.10 8.39
CA GLU A 24 33.04 -20.07 8.76
C GLU A 24 32.43 -21.47 8.63
N GLY A 25 31.69 -21.88 9.66
CA GLY A 25 30.92 -23.12 9.69
C GLY A 25 29.60 -22.99 8.93
N SER A 26 28.80 -24.04 8.97
CA SER A 26 27.44 -24.01 8.41
C SER A 26 26.56 -23.03 9.17
N LEU A 27 25.69 -22.33 8.44
CA LEU A 27 24.65 -21.47 9.01
C LEU A 27 23.57 -22.32 9.70
N GLU A 28 23.34 -22.03 10.98
CA GLU A 28 22.33 -22.68 11.81
C GLU A 28 21.28 -21.67 12.29
N LEU A 29 20.02 -22.10 12.34
CA LEU A 29 18.96 -21.34 13.01
C LEU A 29 18.95 -21.64 14.51
N LYS A 30 18.89 -20.57 15.31
CA LYS A 30 18.74 -20.62 16.76
C LYS A 30 17.54 -19.80 17.19
N LEU A 31 16.79 -20.31 18.16
CA LEU A 31 15.66 -19.66 18.79
C LEU A 31 15.95 -19.48 20.28
N VAL A 32 15.66 -18.30 20.80
CA VAL A 32 15.63 -18.05 22.24
C VAL A 32 14.31 -17.40 22.61
N VAL A 33 13.73 -17.82 23.73
CA VAL A 33 12.46 -17.31 24.23
C VAL A 33 12.72 -16.55 25.52
N GLY A 34 12.23 -15.32 25.60
CA GLY A 34 12.34 -14.46 26.77
C GLY A 34 10.98 -14.28 27.43
N GLU A 35 10.90 -14.43 28.74
CA GLU A 35 9.72 -14.09 29.52
C GLU A 35 9.84 -12.66 30.07
N VAL A 36 8.88 -11.80 29.71
CA VAL A 36 8.81 -10.42 30.18
C VAL A 36 8.29 -10.39 31.61
N THR A 37 9.14 -10.01 32.54
CA THR A 37 8.85 -9.86 33.97
C THR A 37 8.79 -8.38 34.31
N LYS A 38 7.60 -7.77 34.20
CA LYS A 38 7.42 -6.34 34.54
C LYS A 38 7.75 -6.15 36.04
N PRO A 39 8.75 -5.31 36.40
CA PRO A 39 9.04 -5.06 37.80
C PRO A 39 7.83 -4.40 38.48
N SER A 40 7.55 -4.78 39.73
CA SER A 40 6.54 -4.08 40.53
C SER A 40 7.00 -2.65 40.80
N ALA A 41 6.09 -1.67 40.67
CA ALA A 41 6.41 -0.27 40.94
C ALA A 41 6.91 -0.10 42.38
N GLY A 42 8.18 0.30 42.54
CA GLY A 42 8.84 0.50 43.84
C GLY A 42 9.80 -0.62 44.29
N GLY A 43 10.00 -1.67 43.48
CA GLY A 43 11.04 -2.68 43.71
C GLY A 43 12.41 -2.27 43.20
N GLU A 44 13.47 -2.96 43.67
CA GLU A 44 14.83 -2.84 43.12
C GLU A 44 14.89 -3.11 41.61
N PRO A 45 15.90 -2.60 40.88
CA PRO A 45 16.06 -2.88 39.46
C PRO A 45 16.15 -4.40 39.21
N SER A 46 15.07 -5.00 38.70
CA SER A 46 15.04 -6.41 38.30
C SER A 46 15.20 -6.54 36.78
N GLU A 47 15.70 -7.68 36.34
CA GLU A 47 15.73 -8.02 34.91
C GLU A 47 14.32 -7.94 34.32
N TRP A 48 14.20 -7.21 33.21
CA TRP A 48 12.92 -6.99 32.54
C TRP A 48 12.50 -8.18 31.68
N ILE A 49 13.49 -8.95 31.20
CA ILE A 49 13.30 -10.13 30.37
C ILE A 49 14.24 -11.21 30.88
N LYS A 50 13.68 -12.36 31.23
CA LYS A 50 14.44 -13.56 31.54
C LYS A 50 14.51 -14.44 30.29
N TRP A 51 15.70 -14.68 29.78
CA TRP A 51 15.92 -15.51 28.59
C TRP A 51 16.11 -16.98 28.95
N ASP A 52 15.41 -17.85 28.23
CA ASP A 52 15.57 -19.30 28.30
C ASP A 52 16.85 -19.75 27.57
N GLU A 53 17.15 -21.05 27.64
CA GLU A 53 18.25 -21.64 26.90
C GLU A 53 18.05 -21.52 25.38
N VAL A 54 19.15 -21.38 24.64
CA VAL A 54 19.14 -21.32 23.18
C VAL A 54 18.77 -22.69 22.62
N GLN A 55 17.77 -22.72 21.74
CA GLN A 55 17.25 -23.93 21.11
C GLN A 55 17.48 -23.90 19.60
N SER A 56 17.47 -25.07 18.97
CA SER A 56 17.37 -25.19 17.51
C SER A 56 15.91 -25.46 17.16
N PRO A 57 15.21 -24.52 16.48
CA PRO A 57 13.77 -24.63 16.25
C PRO A 57 13.41 -25.75 15.27
N VAL A 58 14.33 -26.13 14.37
CA VAL A 58 14.15 -27.15 13.34
C VAL A 58 15.39 -28.05 13.31
N GLN A 59 15.18 -29.36 13.11
CA GLN A 59 16.29 -30.30 12.94
C GLN A 59 16.92 -30.16 11.55
N GLN A 60 18.23 -30.38 11.46
CA GLN A 60 18.97 -30.29 10.20
C GLN A 60 18.47 -31.27 9.13
N THR A 61 17.96 -32.44 9.55
CA THR A 61 17.32 -33.42 8.66
C THR A 61 16.04 -32.89 8.04
N THR A 62 15.22 -32.14 8.79
CA THR A 62 14.00 -31.50 8.28
C THR A 62 14.33 -30.38 7.30
N LEU A 63 15.38 -29.60 7.59
CA LEU A 63 15.89 -28.56 6.69
C LEU A 63 16.33 -29.15 5.34
N ALA A 64 17.13 -30.23 5.38
CA ALA A 64 17.62 -30.90 4.17
C ALA A 64 16.54 -31.66 3.39
N ALA A 65 15.47 -32.12 4.06
CA ALA A 65 14.34 -32.82 3.44
C ALA A 65 13.37 -31.90 2.72
N HIS A 66 13.55 -30.57 2.80
CA HIS A 66 12.72 -29.61 2.10
C HIS A 66 12.74 -29.86 0.58
N LYS A 67 11.57 -29.77 -0.08
CA LYS A 67 11.43 -30.06 -1.53
C LYS A 67 12.40 -29.25 -2.39
N GLY A 68 12.72 -28.03 -1.96
CA GLY A 68 13.68 -27.12 -2.62
C GLY A 68 15.16 -27.50 -2.48
N LYS A 69 15.52 -28.58 -1.76
CA LYS A 69 16.91 -29.01 -1.50
C LYS A 69 17.76 -27.89 -0.89
N LEU A 70 17.20 -27.23 0.12
CA LEU A 70 17.81 -26.11 0.82
C LEU A 70 18.80 -26.62 1.87
N THR A 71 19.98 -26.01 1.95
CA THR A 71 21.08 -26.44 2.84
C THR A 71 21.43 -25.43 3.91
N GLU A 72 21.21 -24.16 3.65
CA GLU A 72 21.59 -23.07 4.57
C GLU A 72 20.41 -22.14 4.77
N PHE A 73 20.25 -21.66 6.01
CA PHE A 73 19.10 -20.87 6.43
C PHE A 73 19.55 -19.72 7.32
N ILE A 74 18.97 -18.53 7.08
CA ILE A 74 19.30 -17.29 7.78
C ILE A 74 18.00 -16.61 8.19
N ALA A 75 17.92 -16.14 9.43
CA ALA A 75 16.86 -15.24 9.85
C ALA A 75 16.98 -13.91 9.08
N SER A 76 15.92 -13.50 8.38
CA SER A 76 15.94 -12.28 7.56
C SER A 76 16.09 -10.97 8.36
N GLY A 77 15.84 -11.04 9.67
CA GLY A 77 15.85 -9.91 10.59
C GLY A 77 14.58 -9.05 10.47
N GLY A 78 14.40 -8.12 11.41
CA GLY A 78 13.15 -7.36 11.54
C GLY A 78 12.15 -8.05 12.48
N SER A 79 10.88 -7.70 12.34
CA SER A 79 9.81 -8.19 13.21
C SER A 79 9.07 -9.36 12.56
N GLY A 80 8.89 -10.45 13.31
CA GLY A 80 7.94 -11.50 12.95
C GLY A 80 6.48 -11.06 13.18
N VAL A 81 5.55 -11.91 12.75
CA VAL A 81 4.10 -11.67 12.85
C VAL A 81 3.50 -12.62 13.89
N LEU A 82 2.63 -12.09 14.75
CA LEU A 82 1.69 -12.91 15.50
C LEU A 82 0.33 -12.78 14.79
N MET A 83 -0.13 -13.87 14.18
CA MET A 83 -1.39 -13.88 13.47
C MET A 83 -2.59 -13.86 14.41
N GLU A 84 -3.77 -13.48 13.90
CA GLU A 84 -5.02 -13.43 14.66
C GLU A 84 -5.43 -14.78 15.27
N ASP A 85 -5.08 -15.89 14.63
CA ASP A 85 -5.30 -17.25 15.13
C ASP A 85 -4.29 -17.68 16.22
N GLY A 86 -3.28 -16.84 16.49
CA GLY A 86 -2.23 -17.07 17.46
C GLY A 86 -0.95 -17.72 16.90
N THR A 87 -0.88 -17.98 15.60
CA THR A 87 0.30 -18.51 14.91
C THR A 87 1.44 -17.50 14.94
N ILE A 88 2.65 -17.95 15.27
CA ILE A 88 3.87 -17.14 15.25
C ILE A 88 4.57 -17.39 13.93
N VAL A 89 4.92 -16.33 13.20
CA VAL A 89 5.57 -16.43 11.89
C VAL A 89 6.82 -15.56 11.84
N PHE A 90 7.91 -16.11 11.34
CA PHE A 90 9.13 -15.39 10.99
C PHE A 90 9.45 -15.60 9.52
N SER A 91 10.03 -14.58 8.89
CA SER A 91 10.56 -14.68 7.54
C SER A 91 12.03 -15.14 7.57
N LEU A 92 12.38 -16.01 6.62
CA LEU A 92 13.69 -16.62 6.47
C LEU A 92 14.25 -16.38 5.07
N MET A 93 15.57 -16.41 4.97
CA MET A 93 16.27 -16.59 3.70
C MET A 93 16.94 -17.96 3.70
N ALA A 94 16.99 -18.61 2.54
CA ALA A 94 17.58 -19.92 2.38
C ALA A 94 18.41 -20.01 1.10
N MET A 95 19.36 -20.94 1.08
CA MET A 95 20.19 -21.26 -0.09
C MET A 95 20.15 -22.76 -0.35
N ASN A 96 20.35 -23.16 -1.60
CA ASN A 96 20.42 -24.57 -1.98
C ASN A 96 21.87 -25.04 -2.20
N GLU A 97 22.06 -26.36 -2.35
CA GLU A 97 23.39 -26.97 -2.59
C GLU A 97 24.12 -26.42 -3.82
N LYS A 98 23.37 -25.98 -4.83
CA LYS A 98 23.93 -25.48 -6.08
C LYS A 98 24.37 -24.02 -5.96
N ASN A 99 23.99 -23.34 -4.88
CA ASN A 99 24.19 -21.93 -4.65
C ASN A 99 23.75 -21.07 -5.85
N ASP A 100 22.60 -21.41 -6.43
CA ASP A 100 22.03 -20.72 -7.60
C ASP A 100 21.27 -19.43 -7.24
N GLY A 101 21.19 -19.10 -5.95
CA GLY A 101 20.65 -17.85 -5.45
C GLY A 101 20.17 -17.93 -4.02
N VAL A 102 19.72 -16.78 -3.51
CA VAL A 102 19.06 -16.67 -2.20
C VAL A 102 17.54 -16.66 -2.40
N TYR A 103 16.87 -17.50 -1.62
CA TYR A 103 15.42 -17.68 -1.63
C TYR A 103 14.81 -17.09 -0.36
N SER A 104 13.61 -16.53 -0.46
CA SER A 104 12.82 -16.07 0.68
C SER A 104 11.72 -17.06 1.00
N MET A 105 11.48 -17.29 2.29
CA MET A 105 10.46 -18.21 2.79
C MET A 105 10.01 -17.84 4.22
N ILE A 106 9.19 -18.66 4.86
CA ILE A 106 8.81 -18.47 6.27
C ILE A 106 9.06 -19.72 7.12
N ILE A 107 9.11 -19.48 8.43
CA ILE A 107 9.03 -20.50 9.47
C ILE A 107 7.94 -20.08 10.46
N TYR A 108 7.10 -21.02 10.87
CA TYR A 108 5.94 -20.74 11.70
C TYR A 108 5.71 -21.78 12.79
N SER A 109 4.95 -21.39 13.81
CA SER A 109 4.61 -22.23 14.96
C SER A 109 3.31 -21.79 15.63
N ASP A 110 2.37 -22.72 15.78
CA ASP A 110 1.09 -22.47 16.45
C ASP A 110 1.26 -22.39 17.99
N ASN A 111 2.21 -23.15 18.53
CA ASN A 111 2.42 -23.33 19.96
C ASN A 111 3.70 -22.66 20.49
N GLY A 112 4.60 -22.21 19.60
CA GLY A 112 5.91 -21.64 19.94
C GLY A 112 6.95 -22.67 20.38
N SER A 113 6.72 -23.96 20.19
CA SER A 113 7.61 -25.07 20.57
C SER A 113 7.95 -25.99 19.40
N THR A 114 7.01 -26.23 18.48
CA THR A 114 7.21 -27.01 17.26
C THR A 114 7.14 -26.07 16.07
N TRP A 115 8.19 -26.04 15.27
CA TRP A 115 8.31 -25.13 14.14
C TRP A 115 8.27 -25.89 12.82
N SER A 116 7.60 -25.29 11.84
CA SER A 116 7.47 -25.80 10.48
C SER A 116 7.95 -24.76 9.48
N LEU A 117 8.47 -25.21 8.35
CA LEU A 117 8.85 -24.36 7.22
C LEU A 117 7.70 -24.30 6.22
N SER A 118 7.58 -23.20 5.49
CA SER A 118 6.69 -23.16 4.33
C SER A 118 7.13 -24.16 3.26
N GLU A 119 6.19 -24.73 2.50
CA GLU A 119 6.51 -25.66 1.41
C GLU A 119 7.04 -24.93 0.17
N ASP A 120 6.46 -23.78 -0.11
CA ASP A 120 6.78 -22.95 -1.26
C ASP A 120 7.77 -21.84 -0.87
N ILE A 121 8.53 -21.39 -1.87
CA ILE A 121 9.63 -20.42 -1.73
C ILE A 121 9.55 -19.39 -2.84
N SER A 122 10.17 -18.22 -2.63
CA SER A 122 10.27 -17.20 -3.69
C SER A 122 11.08 -17.72 -4.89
N PRO A 123 11.05 -17.01 -6.04
CA PRO A 123 12.08 -17.15 -7.05
C PRO A 123 13.50 -16.92 -6.49
N ALA A 124 14.50 -17.42 -7.21
CA ALA A 124 15.91 -17.19 -6.87
C ALA A 124 16.25 -15.69 -6.89
N ASN A 125 17.21 -15.30 -6.04
CA ASN A 125 17.68 -13.93 -5.88
C ASN A 125 16.61 -12.92 -5.45
N CYS A 126 15.59 -13.40 -4.73
CA CYS A 126 14.62 -12.57 -4.02
C CYS A 126 14.90 -12.64 -2.51
N THR A 127 15.34 -11.52 -1.95
CA THR A 127 15.92 -11.43 -0.61
C THR A 127 15.18 -10.45 0.29
N GLY A 128 15.59 -10.36 1.57
CA GLY A 128 15.03 -9.41 2.52
C GLY A 128 13.52 -9.54 2.72
N PRO A 129 12.94 -10.70 3.04
CA PRO A 129 11.50 -10.83 3.19
C PRO A 129 10.96 -10.04 4.39
N ARG A 130 9.98 -9.15 4.16
CA ARG A 130 9.17 -8.47 5.19
C ARG A 130 7.76 -9.05 5.16
N ILE A 131 7.24 -9.45 6.31
CA ILE A 131 5.92 -10.12 6.38
C ILE A 131 4.93 -9.37 7.26
N THR A 132 3.65 -9.45 6.90
CA THR A 132 2.54 -8.95 7.73
C THR A 132 1.25 -9.72 7.46
N GLU A 133 0.28 -9.66 8.37
CA GLU A 133 -1.04 -10.27 8.17
C GLU A 133 -2.07 -9.22 7.75
N TRP A 134 -2.73 -9.47 6.62
CA TRP A 134 -3.81 -8.64 6.09
C TRP A 134 -5.00 -9.50 5.69
N GLU A 135 -6.20 -9.18 6.21
CA GLU A 135 -7.46 -9.87 5.89
C GLU A 135 -7.43 -11.41 5.95
N GLY A 136 -6.66 -11.98 6.89
CA GLY A 136 -6.50 -13.42 7.08
C GLY A 136 -5.47 -14.06 6.14
N SER A 137 -4.78 -13.27 5.33
CA SER A 137 -3.67 -13.69 4.49
C SER A 137 -2.35 -13.17 5.02
N LEU A 138 -1.29 -13.94 4.80
CA LEU A 138 0.08 -13.50 5.02
C LEU A 138 0.60 -12.81 3.76
N LEU A 139 1.04 -11.56 3.89
CA LEU A 139 1.72 -10.83 2.84
C LEU A 139 3.23 -10.90 3.05
N MET A 140 3.98 -11.04 1.97
CA MET A 140 5.44 -11.01 1.95
C MET A 140 5.94 -10.06 0.87
N ILE A 141 6.74 -9.05 1.26
CA ILE A 141 7.52 -8.22 0.33
C ILE A 141 8.94 -8.76 0.26
N VAL A 142 9.47 -8.95 -0.95
CA VAL A 142 10.85 -9.36 -1.21
C VAL A 142 11.54 -8.44 -2.21
N ASP A 143 12.85 -8.29 -2.07
CA ASP A 143 13.72 -7.55 -2.99
C ASP A 143 14.37 -8.53 -3.97
N CYS A 144 13.93 -8.53 -5.22
CA CYS A 144 14.48 -9.33 -6.31
C CYS A 144 15.47 -8.49 -7.15
N GLU A 145 16.23 -9.14 -8.05
CA GLU A 145 17.34 -8.50 -8.80
C GLU A 145 17.00 -7.13 -9.41
N SER A 146 15.80 -6.95 -10.00
CA SER A 146 15.41 -5.69 -10.65
C SER A 146 14.17 -5.02 -10.05
N SER A 147 13.57 -5.58 -8.99
CA SER A 147 12.31 -5.06 -8.45
C SER A 147 11.96 -5.57 -7.05
N GLN A 148 11.02 -4.90 -6.37
CA GLN A 148 10.29 -5.51 -5.27
C GLN A 148 9.11 -6.32 -5.81
N ARG A 149 8.79 -7.42 -5.13
CA ARG A 149 7.58 -8.22 -5.38
C ARG A 149 6.82 -8.42 -4.09
N VAL A 150 5.49 -8.47 -4.21
CA VAL A 150 4.57 -8.73 -3.10
C VAL A 150 3.88 -10.05 -3.37
N TYR A 151 3.90 -10.95 -2.39
CA TYR A 151 3.21 -12.23 -2.43
C TYR A 151 2.18 -12.32 -1.32
N GLU A 152 1.08 -13.03 -1.59
CA GLU A 152 0.04 -13.38 -0.63
C GLU A 152 -0.02 -14.90 -0.47
N SER A 153 -0.25 -15.35 0.75
CA SER A 153 -0.55 -16.75 1.06
C SER A 153 -1.64 -16.85 2.13
N ARG A 154 -2.64 -17.70 1.88
CA ARG A 154 -3.72 -18.05 2.83
C ARG A 154 -3.48 -19.38 3.54
N ASP A 155 -2.42 -20.09 3.17
CA ASP A 155 -2.10 -21.46 3.57
C ASP A 155 -0.69 -21.57 4.17
N MET A 156 -0.22 -20.49 4.81
CA MET A 156 1.07 -20.42 5.51
C MET A 156 2.26 -20.80 4.62
N GLY A 157 2.27 -20.28 3.38
CA GLY A 157 3.33 -20.50 2.40
C GLY A 157 3.33 -21.91 1.81
N THR A 158 2.20 -22.62 1.82
CA THR A 158 2.06 -23.82 0.98
C THR A 158 1.97 -23.43 -0.49
N THR A 159 1.35 -22.28 -0.76
CA THR A 159 1.39 -21.60 -2.05
C THR A 159 1.59 -20.09 -1.86
N TRP A 160 2.45 -19.50 -2.68
CA TRP A 160 2.58 -18.06 -2.82
C TRP A 160 1.99 -17.59 -4.15
N THR A 161 1.08 -16.62 -4.09
CA THR A 161 0.54 -15.94 -5.28
C THR A 161 1.02 -14.51 -5.30
N GLU A 162 1.47 -14.01 -6.46
CA GLU A 162 1.87 -12.61 -6.59
C GLU A 162 0.64 -11.70 -6.36
N ALA A 163 0.73 -10.83 -5.37
CA ALA A 163 -0.36 -10.00 -4.87
C ALA A 163 -0.28 -8.59 -5.47
N ILE A 164 -0.28 -8.53 -6.80
CA ILE A 164 -0.13 -7.25 -7.51
C ILE A 164 -1.33 -6.35 -7.19
N GLY A 165 -1.05 -5.22 -6.54
CA GLY A 165 -2.07 -4.24 -6.15
C GLY A 165 -2.52 -4.27 -4.69
N THR A 166 -2.12 -5.26 -3.88
CA THR A 166 -2.53 -5.34 -2.45
C THR A 166 -1.82 -4.31 -1.55
N LEU A 167 -0.78 -3.66 -2.07
CA LEU A 167 -0.07 -2.56 -1.43
C LEU A 167 0.02 -1.38 -2.42
N PRO A 168 -1.07 -0.63 -2.61
CA PRO A 168 -1.04 0.55 -3.45
C PRO A 168 0.03 1.52 -2.91
N GLY A 169 0.97 1.91 -3.75
CA GLY A 169 2.10 2.76 -3.39
C GLY A 169 3.43 2.02 -3.23
N VAL A 170 3.45 0.69 -3.12
CA VAL A 170 4.70 -0.09 -3.13
C VAL A 170 5.17 -0.30 -4.56
N TRP A 171 6.47 -0.12 -4.77
CA TRP A 171 7.07 -0.08 -6.11
C TRP A 171 7.35 -1.49 -6.61
N VAL A 172 6.35 -2.07 -7.29
CA VAL A 172 6.45 -3.38 -7.92
C VAL A 172 6.75 -3.18 -9.39
N ASN A 173 7.94 -3.64 -9.82
CA ASN A 173 8.48 -3.62 -11.18
C ASN A 173 8.78 -2.26 -11.85
N SER A 174 9.92 -2.29 -12.55
CA SER A 174 10.60 -1.25 -13.31
C SER A 174 10.52 -1.61 -14.80
N GLY A 175 9.66 -0.92 -15.54
CA GLY A 175 9.89 -0.79 -16.97
C GLY A 175 11.12 0.10 -17.20
N SER A 176 11.96 -0.30 -18.17
CA SER A 176 13.14 0.38 -18.72
C SER A 176 14.53 0.01 -18.17
N GLU A 177 15.44 -0.22 -19.12
CA GLU A 177 16.86 -0.62 -19.03
C GLU A 177 17.79 0.42 -18.38
N ALA A 178 17.25 1.37 -17.61
CA ALA A 178 18.06 2.28 -16.82
C ALA A 178 18.49 1.58 -15.51
N SER A 179 19.79 1.53 -15.29
CA SER A 179 20.42 0.99 -14.07
C SER A 179 19.65 1.41 -12.81
N GLN A 180 19.27 0.39 -12.05
CA GLN A 180 18.64 0.40 -10.72
C GLN A 180 18.97 1.64 -9.90
N ASP A 181 17.93 2.40 -9.54
CA ASP A 181 18.03 3.21 -8.34
C ASP A 181 17.67 2.30 -7.14
N SER A 182 18.71 1.84 -6.44
CA SER A 182 18.61 1.11 -5.16
C SER A 182 17.84 1.87 -4.05
N SER A 183 17.31 3.04 -4.38
CA SER A 183 16.64 3.99 -3.50
C SER A 183 15.16 3.71 -3.23
N LEU A 184 14.44 2.86 -3.97
CA LEU A 184 12.96 2.80 -3.90
C LEU A 184 12.37 1.56 -3.22
N HIS A 185 13.02 1.05 -2.18
CA HIS A 185 12.55 -0.16 -1.49
C HIS A 185 11.74 0.16 -0.22
N VAL A 186 10.74 -0.69 0.06
CA VAL A 186 10.06 -0.73 1.36
C VAL A 186 11.02 -1.28 2.43
N ASP A 187 11.30 -0.50 3.45
CA ASP A 187 12.16 -0.92 4.56
C ASP A 187 11.38 -1.74 5.60
N ALA A 188 10.18 -1.28 5.95
CA ALA A 188 9.36 -1.84 7.03
C ALA A 188 7.89 -1.90 6.63
N LEU A 189 7.19 -2.94 7.08
CA LEU A 189 5.75 -3.15 6.90
C LEU A 189 5.16 -3.69 8.20
N ILE A 190 4.10 -3.06 8.70
CA ILE A 190 3.31 -3.55 9.84
C ILE A 190 1.83 -3.35 9.58
N THR A 191 1.00 -4.11 10.28
CA THR A 191 -0.44 -3.87 10.36
C THR A 191 -0.81 -3.34 11.73
N ALA A 192 -1.77 -2.42 11.76
CA ALA A 192 -2.22 -1.78 12.98
C ALA A 192 -3.71 -1.49 12.93
N THR A 193 -4.36 -1.51 14.09
CA THR A 193 -5.71 -0.95 14.24
C THR A 193 -5.56 0.43 14.88
N ILE A 194 -5.82 1.48 14.10
CA ILE A 194 -5.76 2.87 14.55
C ILE A 194 -7.19 3.41 14.56
N GLY A 195 -7.65 3.83 15.74
CA GLY A 195 -9.06 4.15 15.96
C GLY A 195 -9.94 2.91 15.78
N LYS A 196 -10.75 2.88 14.71
CA LYS A 196 -11.64 1.76 14.38
C LYS A 196 -11.30 1.07 13.05
N ARG A 197 -10.16 1.42 12.44
CA ARG A 197 -9.78 0.96 11.11
C ARG A 197 -8.49 0.15 11.19
N LYS A 198 -8.49 -1.03 10.57
CA LYS A 198 -7.28 -1.82 10.32
C LYS A 198 -6.59 -1.23 9.09
N VAL A 199 -5.30 -0.98 9.18
CA VAL A 199 -4.47 -0.38 8.13
C VAL A 199 -3.10 -1.05 8.09
N MET A 200 -2.43 -0.93 6.95
CA MET A 200 -1.02 -1.22 6.81
C MET A 200 -0.23 0.09 6.90
N LEU A 201 0.87 0.07 7.64
CA LEU A 201 1.86 1.13 7.70
C LEU A 201 3.15 0.59 7.13
N TYR A 202 3.75 1.36 6.23
CA TYR A 202 5.04 1.00 5.66
C TYR A 202 5.94 2.22 5.53
N THR A 203 7.24 1.98 5.58
CA THR A 203 8.23 2.99 5.25
C THR A 203 8.90 2.67 3.93
N GLN A 204 8.99 3.66 3.07
CA GLN A 204 9.59 3.51 1.75
C GLN A 204 10.51 4.69 1.46
N ARG A 205 11.66 4.39 0.87
CA ARG A 205 12.61 5.41 0.43
C ARG A 205 12.19 6.01 -0.92
N GLY A 206 12.39 7.32 -1.07
CA GLY A 206 12.00 8.09 -2.26
C GLY A 206 13.08 8.11 -3.35
N TYR A 207 12.81 8.81 -4.45
CA TYR A 207 13.82 9.04 -5.48
C TYR A 207 14.88 10.01 -4.93
N ALA A 208 16.16 9.68 -5.10
CA ALA A 208 17.22 10.59 -4.71
C ALA A 208 17.37 11.69 -5.77
N THR A 209 16.72 12.84 -5.58
CA THR A 209 16.96 14.03 -6.41
C THR A 209 17.93 14.96 -5.67
N GLU A 210 19.03 15.31 -6.35
CA GLU A 210 20.19 16.06 -5.84
C GLU A 210 21.15 15.26 -4.93
N GLU A 211 22.39 15.76 -4.83
CA GLU A 211 23.56 15.13 -4.22
C GLU A 211 23.26 14.39 -2.89
N ASN A 212 22.94 13.08 -3.01
CA ASN A 212 22.93 12.07 -1.94
C ASN A 212 21.81 12.13 -0.88
N ALA A 213 20.71 12.84 -1.11
CA ALA A 213 19.57 12.84 -0.19
C ALA A 213 18.53 11.76 -0.58
N ASN A 214 18.41 10.69 0.21
CA ASN A 214 17.34 9.70 0.05
C ASN A 214 16.39 9.74 1.27
N PRO A 215 15.24 10.45 1.19
CA PRO A 215 14.28 10.54 2.28
C PRO A 215 13.51 9.23 2.48
N LEU A 216 13.32 8.82 3.73
CA LEU A 216 12.46 7.72 4.13
C LEU A 216 11.06 8.26 4.44
N TYR A 217 10.07 7.90 3.62
CA TYR A 217 8.67 8.29 3.79
C TYR A 217 7.89 7.27 4.61
N LEU A 218 6.96 7.76 5.42
CA LEU A 218 5.94 6.94 6.07
C LEU A 218 4.64 6.99 5.27
N TRP A 219 4.04 5.83 5.07
CA TRP A 219 2.79 5.66 4.33
C TRP A 219 1.76 4.92 5.18
N VAL A 220 0.49 5.22 4.90
CA VAL A 220 -0.66 4.48 5.44
C VAL A 220 -1.57 4.05 4.30
N THR A 221 -2.01 2.79 4.32
CA THR A 221 -2.92 2.23 3.33
C THR A 221 -3.93 1.27 3.95
N ASP A 222 -5.11 1.18 3.36
CA ASP A 222 -6.15 0.22 3.70
C ASP A 222 -6.45 -0.76 2.55
N ASN A 223 -5.48 -0.98 1.67
CA ASN A 223 -5.59 -1.77 0.42
C ASN A 223 -6.38 -1.08 -0.72
N ASN A 224 -7.06 0.04 -0.45
CA ASN A 224 -7.76 0.81 -1.49
C ASN A 224 -7.11 2.18 -1.69
N ARG A 225 -6.93 2.92 -0.60
CA ARG A 225 -6.33 4.26 -0.58
C ARG A 225 -4.92 4.18 0.00
N SER A 226 -4.06 5.09 -0.43
CA SER A 226 -2.71 5.21 0.09
C SER A 226 -2.36 6.68 0.27
N PHE A 227 -1.97 7.03 1.48
CA PHE A 227 -1.62 8.39 1.87
C PHE A 227 -0.16 8.46 2.29
N SER A 228 0.58 9.39 1.69
CA SER A 228 1.94 9.73 2.11
C SER A 228 1.85 10.65 3.31
N VAL A 229 2.27 10.16 4.47
CA VAL A 229 2.35 10.96 5.71
C VAL A 229 3.57 11.89 5.65
N GLY A 230 4.52 11.65 4.75
CA GLY A 230 5.73 12.46 4.59
C GLY A 230 6.99 11.84 5.21
N PRO A 231 8.12 12.57 5.19
CA PRO A 231 9.42 12.05 5.56
C PRO A 231 9.55 11.84 7.08
N VAL A 232 10.21 10.74 7.45
CA VAL A 232 10.50 10.32 8.83
C VAL A 232 11.98 10.01 9.08
N GLY A 233 12.79 9.96 8.01
CA GLY A 233 14.23 9.78 8.03
C GLY A 233 14.86 10.33 6.75
N MET A 234 16.18 10.52 6.75
CA MET A 234 16.92 11.04 5.59
C MET A 234 18.34 10.48 5.59
N ASP A 235 18.76 9.90 4.46
CA ASP A 235 20.16 9.59 4.22
C ASP A 235 20.93 10.87 3.90
N ASN A 236 22.15 10.99 4.43
CA ASN A 236 23.05 12.10 4.14
C ASN A 236 24.38 11.57 3.59
N ALA A 237 25.09 12.39 2.81
CA ALA A 237 26.44 12.07 2.36
C ALA A 237 27.35 11.63 3.52
N GLY A 238 27.85 10.39 3.48
CA GLY A 238 28.72 9.80 4.50
C GLY A 238 28.03 9.06 5.66
N LYS A 239 26.69 9.11 5.76
CA LYS A 239 25.89 8.33 6.72
C LYS A 239 24.77 7.61 5.98
N LYS A 240 24.89 6.29 5.87
CA LYS A 240 23.88 5.44 5.21
C LYS A 240 22.96 4.83 6.26
N GLU A 241 21.65 5.07 6.16
CA GLU A 241 20.68 4.24 6.88
C GLU A 241 20.57 2.88 6.18
N VAL A 242 20.54 1.81 6.97
CA VAL A 242 20.70 0.43 6.46
C VAL A 242 19.61 -0.54 6.88
N ALA A 243 18.79 -0.16 7.85
CA ALA A 243 17.63 -0.92 8.29
C ALA A 243 16.69 -0.01 9.06
N SER A 244 15.39 -0.18 8.86
CA SER A 244 14.39 0.42 9.72
C SER A 244 13.26 -0.56 10.07
N THR A 245 12.58 -0.31 11.19
CA THR A 245 11.39 -1.06 11.59
C THR A 245 10.40 -0.15 12.32
N LEU A 246 9.12 -0.40 12.06
CA LEU A 246 8.01 0.31 12.71
C LEU A 246 7.47 -0.49 13.89
N LEU A 247 7.02 0.23 14.91
CA LEU A 247 6.29 -0.35 16.03
C LEU A 247 5.10 0.54 16.37
N TYR A 248 3.89 -0.01 16.21
CA TYR A 248 2.67 0.56 16.79
C TYR A 248 2.28 -0.24 18.03
N SER A 249 2.27 0.41 19.19
CA SER A 249 1.90 -0.23 20.46
C SER A 249 1.39 0.81 21.44
N ASP A 250 0.36 0.47 22.22
CA ASP A 250 -0.22 1.35 23.26
C ASP A 250 -0.59 2.75 22.71
N GLY A 251 -1.18 2.79 21.50
CA GLY A 251 -1.56 4.03 20.84
C GLY A 251 -0.39 4.94 20.45
N LYS A 252 0.83 4.40 20.34
CA LYS A 252 2.04 5.15 19.99
C LYS A 252 2.77 4.49 18.82
N LEU A 253 3.19 5.31 17.87
CA LEU A 253 3.99 4.89 16.72
C LEU A 253 5.46 5.26 16.95
N HIS A 254 6.34 4.29 16.73
CA HIS A 254 7.78 4.45 16.82
C HIS A 254 8.46 3.92 15.57
N LEU A 255 9.60 4.52 15.25
CA LEU A 255 10.49 4.11 14.17
C LEU A 255 11.88 3.87 14.76
N LEU A 256 12.41 2.66 14.56
CA LEU A 256 13.78 2.32 14.91
C LEU A 256 14.60 2.29 13.62
N GLN A 257 15.73 2.98 13.59
CA GLN A 257 16.61 3.03 12.41
C GLN A 257 18.05 2.76 12.77
N ARG A 258 18.76 2.00 11.94
CA ARG A 258 20.21 1.82 12.02
C ARG A 258 20.90 2.71 11.00
N ARG A 259 21.88 3.47 11.47
CA ARG A 259 22.80 4.30 10.68
C ARG A 259 24.20 3.75 10.74
N VAL A 260 24.93 3.83 9.63
CA VAL A 260 26.34 3.44 9.55
C VAL A 260 27.13 4.59 8.92
N SER A 261 28.30 4.88 9.49
CA SER A 261 29.30 5.79 8.96
C SER A 261 30.69 5.15 9.05
N SER A 262 31.72 5.85 8.57
CA SER A 262 33.12 5.47 8.80
C SER A 262 33.51 5.42 10.28
N GLU A 263 32.78 6.14 11.15
CA GLU A 263 33.03 6.23 12.59
C GLU A 263 32.34 5.11 13.39
N GLY A 264 31.41 4.36 12.79
CA GLY A 264 30.71 3.25 13.44
C GLY A 264 29.23 3.15 13.06
N SER A 265 28.45 2.45 13.88
CA SER A 265 27.01 2.30 13.70
C SER A 265 26.22 2.79 14.91
N ALA A 266 25.09 3.46 14.67
CA ALA A 266 24.18 3.92 15.70
C ALA A 266 22.76 3.44 15.41
N ILE A 267 21.98 3.22 16.47
CA ILE A 267 20.55 2.94 16.37
C ILE A 267 19.78 4.10 17.00
N SER A 268 18.85 4.69 16.25
CA SER A 268 17.96 5.76 16.73
C SER A 268 16.54 5.24 16.88
N LEU A 269 15.90 5.61 17.99
CA LEU A 269 14.48 5.36 18.25
C LEU A 269 13.72 6.69 18.22
N SER A 270 12.88 6.86 17.22
CA SER A 270 12.08 8.06 16.99
C SER A 270 10.63 7.81 17.38
N ARG A 271 10.03 8.75 18.12
CA ARG A 271 8.60 8.73 18.44
C ARG A 271 7.82 9.58 17.44
N LEU A 272 6.96 8.96 16.65
CA LEU A 272 6.26 9.60 15.54
C LEU A 272 4.91 10.18 15.96
N THR A 273 4.88 10.99 17.02
CA THR A 273 3.62 11.49 17.62
C THR A 273 2.82 12.37 16.69
N GLU A 274 3.45 13.34 16.02
CA GLU A 274 2.73 14.25 15.11
C GLU A 274 2.27 13.51 13.84
N LYS A 275 3.10 12.61 13.30
CA LYS A 275 2.75 11.76 12.17
C LYS A 275 1.59 10.81 12.49
N LEU A 276 1.51 10.29 13.72
CA LEU A 276 0.37 9.50 14.16
C LEU A 276 -0.93 10.32 14.22
N LYS A 277 -0.88 11.57 14.70
CA LYS A 277 -2.08 12.45 14.70
C LYS A 277 -2.56 12.74 13.28
N GLU A 278 -1.63 12.94 12.35
CA GLU A 278 -1.91 13.14 10.93
C GLU A 278 -2.62 11.89 10.35
N ILE A 279 -2.09 10.70 10.62
CA ILE A 279 -2.73 9.42 10.26
C ILE A 279 -4.14 9.33 10.86
N GLU A 280 -4.31 9.59 12.16
CA GLU A 280 -5.63 9.56 12.82
C GLU A 280 -6.64 10.50 12.16
N SER A 281 -6.20 11.70 11.76
CA SER A 281 -7.02 12.67 11.03
C SER A 281 -7.45 12.15 9.67
N VAL A 282 -6.52 11.62 8.87
CA VAL A 282 -6.80 11.05 7.54
C VAL A 282 -7.73 9.85 7.64
N LEU A 283 -7.49 8.92 8.56
CA LEU A 283 -8.35 7.74 8.75
C LEU A 283 -9.76 8.11 9.24
N SER A 284 -9.89 9.20 10.02
CA SER A 284 -11.19 9.77 10.36
C SER A 284 -11.91 10.29 9.12
N THR A 285 -11.23 11.04 8.25
CA THR A 285 -11.78 11.51 6.97
C THR A 285 -12.24 10.34 6.11
N TRP A 286 -11.40 9.31 5.91
CA TRP A 286 -11.77 8.13 5.13
C TRP A 286 -13.04 7.47 5.65
N SER A 287 -13.13 7.30 6.97
CA SER A 287 -14.31 6.70 7.61
C SER A 287 -15.57 7.54 7.44
N GLN A 288 -15.46 8.87 7.55
CA GLN A 288 -16.59 9.78 7.34
C GLN A 288 -17.05 9.78 5.89
N LYS A 289 -16.13 9.76 4.93
CA LYS A 289 -16.43 9.69 3.49
C LYS A 289 -17.05 8.36 3.11
N ASP A 290 -16.55 7.25 3.63
CA ASP A 290 -17.15 5.94 3.40
C ASP A 290 -18.61 5.90 3.91
N VAL A 291 -18.89 6.45 5.10
CA VAL A 291 -20.26 6.56 5.62
C VAL A 291 -21.12 7.48 4.75
N PHE A 292 -20.58 8.61 4.32
CA PHE A 292 -21.27 9.55 3.44
C PHE A 292 -21.67 8.89 2.12
N PHE A 293 -20.73 8.29 1.39
CA PHE A 293 -21.02 7.63 0.11
C PHE A 293 -21.97 6.44 0.27
N SER A 294 -21.78 5.62 1.31
CA SER A 294 -22.69 4.52 1.62
C SER A 294 -24.12 4.99 1.90
N SER A 295 -24.29 6.19 2.47
CA SER A 295 -25.63 6.78 2.69
C SER A 295 -26.37 7.13 1.41
N PHE A 296 -25.67 7.19 0.26
CA PHE A 296 -26.25 7.37 -1.08
C PHE A 296 -26.20 6.08 -1.92
N SER A 297 -26.04 4.93 -1.28
CA SER A 297 -25.90 3.62 -1.93
C SER A 297 -24.66 3.48 -2.83
N ILE A 298 -23.70 4.41 -2.74
CA ILE A 298 -22.47 4.37 -3.53
C ILE A 298 -21.53 3.33 -2.89
N PRO A 299 -21.03 2.34 -3.64
CA PRO A 299 -20.15 1.32 -3.10
C PRO A 299 -18.82 1.93 -2.67
N THR A 300 -18.33 1.55 -1.49
CA THR A 300 -17.03 2.02 -0.98
C THR A 300 -15.94 0.96 -1.08
N ALA A 301 -16.31 -0.30 -1.32
CA ALA A 301 -15.36 -1.38 -1.59
C ALA A 301 -14.63 -1.11 -2.90
N GLY A 302 -13.30 -1.05 -2.84
CA GLY A 302 -12.44 -0.75 -3.98
C GLY A 302 -12.41 0.72 -4.42
N LEU A 303 -13.12 1.63 -3.73
CA LEU A 303 -13.12 3.05 -4.07
C LEU A 303 -11.78 3.66 -3.66
N VAL A 304 -11.01 4.19 -4.61
CA VAL A 304 -9.64 4.72 -4.40
C VAL A 304 -9.67 6.21 -4.10
N ALA A 305 -10.41 6.98 -4.90
CA ALA A 305 -10.46 8.43 -4.81
C ALA A 305 -11.76 8.98 -5.40
N VAL A 306 -12.16 10.17 -4.94
CA VAL A 306 -13.35 10.87 -5.45
C VAL A 306 -13.02 12.35 -5.65
N LEU A 307 -13.25 12.85 -6.86
CA LEU A 307 -13.18 14.27 -7.18
C LEU A 307 -14.62 14.81 -7.26
N SER A 308 -15.09 15.41 -6.17
CA SER A 308 -16.38 16.10 -6.16
C SER A 308 -16.24 17.55 -5.74
N ASN A 309 -15.72 17.90 -4.56
CA ASN A 309 -15.74 19.30 -4.11
C ASN A 309 -14.51 19.68 -3.25
N ALA A 310 -14.35 20.99 -3.02
CA ALA A 310 -13.53 21.60 -1.95
C ALA A 310 -12.05 21.96 -2.20
N SER A 311 -11.65 22.40 -3.39
CA SER A 311 -10.43 23.23 -3.49
C SER A 311 -10.70 24.68 -3.08
N ALA A 312 -9.74 25.35 -2.45
CA ALA A 312 -9.78 26.82 -2.28
C ALA A 312 -9.18 27.54 -3.50
N SER A 313 -8.49 26.80 -4.36
CA SER A 313 -7.80 27.28 -5.57
C SER A 313 -8.48 26.78 -6.84
N ASP A 314 -8.39 27.57 -7.90
CA ASP A 314 -8.97 27.24 -9.21
C ASP A 314 -8.09 26.29 -10.04
N ASP A 315 -6.89 25.95 -9.53
CA ASP A 315 -5.86 25.14 -10.20
C ASP A 315 -5.81 23.66 -9.75
N THR A 316 -6.62 23.27 -8.77
CA THR A 316 -6.57 21.93 -8.16
C THR A 316 -7.99 21.39 -7.96
N TRP A 317 -8.22 20.12 -8.28
CA TRP A 317 -9.42 19.37 -7.90
C TRP A 317 -9.04 18.37 -6.81
N ASN A 318 -9.50 18.64 -5.58
CA ASN A 318 -9.13 17.85 -4.42
C ASN A 318 -9.82 16.48 -4.40
N ASP A 319 -9.06 15.46 -4.00
CA ASP A 319 -9.60 14.17 -3.63
C ASP A 319 -10.25 14.24 -2.24
N GLU A 320 -11.50 13.78 -2.15
CA GLU A 320 -12.26 13.70 -0.91
C GLU A 320 -11.60 12.79 0.14
N TYR A 321 -10.76 11.85 -0.29
CA TYR A 321 -9.94 10.98 0.56
C TYR A 321 -8.52 11.51 0.82
N LEU A 322 -8.16 12.69 0.30
CA LEU A 322 -6.88 13.40 0.50
C LEU A 322 -5.64 12.71 -0.08
N CYS A 323 -5.80 11.73 -0.97
CA CYS A 323 -4.70 10.92 -1.49
C CYS A 323 -4.21 11.38 -2.86
N LEU A 324 -5.12 11.67 -3.79
CA LEU A 324 -4.82 11.89 -5.21
C LEU A 324 -5.53 13.12 -5.77
N ASN A 325 -4.97 14.31 -5.56
CA ASN A 325 -5.52 15.52 -6.19
C ASN A 325 -5.26 15.53 -7.70
N ALA A 326 -6.12 16.20 -8.46
CA ALA A 326 -5.92 16.48 -9.89
C ALA A 326 -5.54 17.95 -10.11
N THR A 327 -4.75 18.19 -11.15
CA THR A 327 -4.39 19.55 -11.61
C THR A 327 -5.43 20.03 -12.61
N VAL A 328 -5.83 21.30 -12.49
CA VAL A 328 -6.84 21.93 -13.32
C VAL A 328 -6.22 23.10 -14.08
N THR A 329 -6.45 23.14 -15.40
CA THR A 329 -5.95 24.20 -16.28
C THR A 329 -7.13 24.91 -16.94
N ASN A 330 -7.14 26.24 -16.86
CA ASN A 330 -8.07 27.12 -17.58
C ASN A 330 -9.55 26.71 -17.50
N ALA A 331 -10.01 26.21 -16.36
CA ALA A 331 -11.38 25.77 -16.15
C ALA A 331 -12.14 26.66 -15.17
N THR A 332 -13.45 26.79 -15.36
CA THR A 332 -14.32 27.51 -14.43
C THR A 332 -14.91 26.54 -13.41
N LYS A 333 -14.71 26.82 -12.13
CA LYS A 333 -15.28 25.99 -11.07
C LYS A 333 -16.81 26.02 -11.06
N VAL A 334 -17.42 24.86 -10.91
CA VAL A 334 -18.87 24.70 -10.72
C VAL A 334 -19.16 23.84 -9.49
N LYS A 335 -20.45 23.68 -9.17
CA LYS A 335 -20.83 22.77 -8.10
C LYS A 335 -20.42 21.34 -8.47
N ASP A 336 -19.66 20.72 -7.58
CA ASP A 336 -19.21 19.33 -7.67
C ASP A 336 -18.24 19.03 -8.84
N GLY A 337 -17.61 20.05 -9.43
CA GLY A 337 -16.57 19.89 -10.46
C GLY A 337 -16.19 21.16 -11.23
N PHE A 338 -15.89 21.02 -12.52
CA PHE A 338 -15.37 22.09 -13.37
C PHE A 338 -16.04 22.13 -14.74
N GLN A 339 -16.16 23.34 -15.29
CA GLN A 339 -16.58 23.62 -16.65
C GLN A 339 -15.35 23.98 -17.50
N LEU A 340 -15.17 23.24 -18.58
CA LEU A 340 -14.11 23.38 -19.57
C LEU A 340 -14.70 24.15 -20.76
N THR A 341 -14.24 25.38 -20.99
CA THR A 341 -14.79 26.30 -22.00
C THR A 341 -13.76 26.81 -23.00
N GLU A 342 -12.48 26.80 -22.61
CA GLU A 342 -11.36 27.25 -23.43
C GLU A 342 -10.67 26.07 -24.10
N THR A 343 -9.90 26.38 -25.15
CA THR A 343 -9.29 25.38 -26.02
C THR A 343 -8.24 24.53 -25.32
N ASP A 344 -7.64 25.08 -24.26
CA ASP A 344 -6.63 24.48 -23.40
C ASP A 344 -7.19 24.17 -21.99
N SER A 345 -8.52 24.19 -21.83
CA SER A 345 -9.17 23.77 -20.58
C SER A 345 -9.04 22.26 -20.39
N GLY A 346 -8.49 21.84 -19.26
CA GLY A 346 -8.31 20.42 -18.95
C GLY A 346 -8.19 20.11 -17.48
N VAL A 347 -8.39 18.84 -17.15
CA VAL A 347 -8.10 18.26 -15.83
C VAL A 347 -7.15 17.10 -16.02
N MET A 348 -5.95 17.22 -15.46
CA MET A 348 -4.94 16.17 -15.45
C MET A 348 -4.93 15.47 -14.09
N TRP A 349 -5.24 14.18 -14.07
CA TRP A 349 -5.31 13.39 -12.85
C TRP A 349 -4.29 12.26 -12.87
N LEU A 350 -3.19 12.47 -12.16
CA LEU A 350 -2.08 11.53 -12.09
C LEU A 350 -2.30 10.53 -10.95
N VAL A 351 -2.35 9.23 -11.28
CA VAL A 351 -2.73 8.18 -10.31
C VAL A 351 -1.63 7.14 -10.09
N ASN A 352 -0.61 7.12 -10.93
CA ASN A 352 0.40 6.07 -10.96
C ASN A 352 1.74 6.60 -11.51
N THR A 353 2.38 7.51 -10.77
CA THR A 353 3.59 8.20 -11.26
C THR A 353 4.87 7.67 -10.62
N ARG A 354 5.98 7.77 -11.36
CA ARG A 354 7.33 7.28 -10.98
C ARG A 354 8.16 8.30 -10.17
N GLY A 355 7.53 9.27 -9.49
CA GLY A 355 8.24 10.29 -8.68
C GLY A 355 8.02 10.12 -7.17
N ASP A 356 8.13 11.19 -6.37
CA ASP A 356 7.81 11.23 -4.92
C ASP A 356 6.32 11.02 -4.59
N ASN A 357 5.53 10.60 -5.58
CA ASN A 357 4.08 10.57 -5.57
C ASN A 357 3.55 9.13 -5.49
N VAL A 358 2.26 9.00 -5.21
CA VAL A 358 1.59 7.70 -4.99
C VAL A 358 1.56 6.86 -6.28
N ARG A 359 1.94 5.58 -6.18
CA ARG A 359 1.88 4.60 -7.28
C ARG A 359 0.76 3.57 -7.05
N HIS A 360 -0.45 3.80 -7.56
CA HIS A 360 -1.53 2.82 -7.43
C HIS A 360 -1.39 1.66 -8.43
N VAL A 361 -0.40 0.79 -8.22
CA VAL A 361 -0.09 -0.37 -9.08
C VAL A 361 -1.31 -1.30 -9.29
N SER A 362 -2.26 -1.32 -8.35
CA SER A 362 -3.53 -2.06 -8.51
C SER A 362 -4.29 -1.68 -9.79
N LEU A 363 -4.19 -0.41 -10.21
CA LEU A 363 -4.86 0.11 -11.40
C LEU A 363 -4.28 -0.46 -12.70
N ASN A 364 -3.09 -1.08 -12.66
CA ASN A 364 -2.48 -1.72 -13.84
C ASN A 364 -3.24 -2.96 -14.32
N HIS A 365 -4.01 -3.59 -13.42
CA HIS A 365 -4.79 -4.78 -13.75
C HIS A 365 -6.26 -4.49 -13.86
N ASN A 366 -6.82 -3.74 -12.92
CA ASN A 366 -8.24 -3.48 -12.87
C ASN A 366 -8.51 -2.06 -12.39
N PHE A 367 -9.36 -1.34 -13.11
CA PHE A 367 -9.95 -0.11 -12.60
C PHE A 367 -11.31 0.18 -13.21
N THR A 368 -12.10 0.99 -12.53
CA THR A 368 -13.26 1.68 -13.12
C THR A 368 -13.19 3.15 -12.76
N LEU A 369 -13.15 4.01 -13.78
CA LEU A 369 -13.28 5.46 -13.63
C LEU A 369 -14.69 5.86 -14.07
N VAL A 370 -15.44 6.54 -13.21
CA VAL A 370 -16.82 7.00 -13.50
C VAL A 370 -16.90 8.52 -13.32
N ALA A 371 -17.53 9.23 -14.25
CA ALA A 371 -17.76 10.68 -14.15
C ALA A 371 -19.15 11.07 -14.65
N SER A 372 -19.70 12.16 -14.10
CA SER A 372 -20.89 12.83 -14.64
C SER A 372 -20.43 13.95 -15.60
N VAL A 373 -20.89 13.91 -16.85
CA VAL A 373 -20.53 14.89 -17.88
C VAL A 373 -21.77 15.52 -18.49
N THR A 374 -21.73 16.83 -18.72
CA THR A 374 -22.77 17.57 -19.45
C THR A 374 -22.12 18.32 -20.60
N ILE A 375 -22.54 18.02 -21.83
CA ILE A 375 -22.08 18.72 -23.04
C ILE A 375 -23.07 19.85 -23.33
N GLU A 376 -22.62 21.10 -23.28
CA GLU A 376 -23.50 22.27 -23.43
C GLU A 376 -24.00 22.46 -24.87
N GLU A 377 -23.11 22.25 -25.83
CA GLU A 377 -23.38 22.37 -27.26
C GLU A 377 -22.53 21.39 -28.07
N ALA A 378 -22.98 21.10 -29.29
CA ALA A 378 -22.21 20.28 -30.21
C ALA A 378 -20.88 20.96 -30.56
N PRO A 379 -19.77 20.19 -30.56
CA PRO A 379 -18.50 20.75 -30.93
C PRO A 379 -18.47 21.02 -32.44
N SER A 380 -17.56 21.88 -32.89
CA SER A 380 -17.33 22.10 -34.33
C SER A 380 -16.73 20.86 -35.01
N GLU A 381 -15.92 20.10 -34.27
CA GLU A 381 -15.22 18.90 -34.73
C GLU A 381 -15.22 17.84 -33.62
N LYS A 382 -14.74 16.63 -33.94
CA LYS A 382 -14.55 15.58 -32.93
C LYS A 382 -13.66 16.10 -31.80
N THR A 383 -14.14 16.02 -30.56
CA THR A 383 -13.43 16.56 -29.39
C THR A 383 -13.21 15.46 -28.34
N PRO A 384 -11.99 15.33 -27.77
CA PRO A 384 -11.73 14.40 -26.66
C PRO A 384 -12.47 14.85 -25.39
N LEU A 385 -13.11 13.90 -24.71
CA LEU A 385 -13.78 14.12 -23.44
C LEU A 385 -12.95 13.56 -22.29
N LEU A 386 -12.57 12.28 -22.39
CA LEU A 386 -11.89 11.54 -21.34
C LEU A 386 -10.87 10.58 -21.95
N THR A 387 -9.63 10.69 -21.49
CA THR A 387 -8.50 9.90 -21.99
C THR A 387 -7.82 9.17 -20.82
N ALA A 388 -7.53 7.88 -20.99
CA ALA A 388 -6.69 7.11 -20.09
C ALA A 388 -5.26 7.04 -20.65
N LEU A 389 -4.30 7.56 -19.89
CA LEU A 389 -2.95 7.87 -20.33
C LEU A 389 -1.96 6.74 -20.05
N LEU A 390 -0.96 6.61 -20.90
CA LEU A 390 0.17 5.69 -20.74
C LEU A 390 1.48 6.49 -20.76
N GLY A 391 2.38 6.24 -19.81
CA GLY A 391 3.58 7.08 -19.61
C GLY A 391 4.60 7.03 -20.76
N ASP A 392 4.98 5.83 -21.19
CA ASP A 392 6.05 5.60 -22.18
C ASP A 392 5.50 4.99 -23.48
N ALA A 393 4.50 5.62 -24.09
CA ALA A 393 3.96 5.13 -25.35
C ALA A 393 3.55 6.21 -26.33
N GLU A 394 3.58 5.82 -27.60
CA GLU A 394 3.08 6.59 -28.72
C GLU A 394 1.95 5.80 -29.41
N PRO A 395 0.71 6.32 -29.44
CA PRO A 395 0.27 7.53 -28.74
C PRO A 395 0.24 7.32 -27.20
N PRO A 396 0.31 8.39 -26.38
CA PRO A 396 0.41 8.32 -24.91
C PRO A 396 -0.93 8.05 -24.23
N TYR A 397 -1.79 7.29 -24.88
CA TYR A 397 -3.07 6.84 -24.34
C TYR A 397 -3.40 5.45 -24.87
N PHE A 398 -4.19 4.72 -24.09
CA PHE A 398 -4.70 3.40 -24.51
C PHE A 398 -6.22 3.35 -24.69
N MET A 399 -6.92 4.37 -24.18
CA MET A 399 -8.37 4.50 -24.31
C MET A 399 -8.75 5.98 -24.35
N ARG A 400 -9.59 6.37 -25.31
CA ARG A 400 -10.07 7.75 -25.46
C ARG A 400 -11.56 7.75 -25.82
N LEU A 401 -12.36 8.43 -25.02
CA LEU A 401 -13.76 8.74 -25.30
C LEU A 401 -13.86 10.17 -25.87
N SER A 402 -14.51 10.29 -27.01
CA SER A 402 -14.75 11.54 -27.74
C SER A 402 -16.23 11.73 -28.06
N TYR A 403 -16.60 12.96 -28.38
CA TYR A 403 -17.93 13.32 -28.85
C TYR A 403 -17.85 14.17 -30.12
N THR A 404 -18.82 14.00 -31.01
CA THR A 404 -18.80 14.56 -32.37
C THR A 404 -19.91 15.60 -32.61
N ALA A 405 -19.73 16.40 -33.67
CA ALA A 405 -20.70 17.41 -34.11
C ALA A 405 -22.06 16.82 -34.52
N ASP A 406 -22.12 15.54 -34.93
CA ASP A 406 -23.36 14.83 -35.27
C ASP A 406 -24.01 14.12 -34.06
N ASN A 407 -23.66 14.58 -32.85
CA ASN A 407 -24.18 14.14 -31.57
C ASN A 407 -23.93 12.66 -31.25
N LYS A 408 -22.77 12.12 -31.63
CA LYS A 408 -22.41 10.72 -31.32
C LYS A 408 -21.23 10.62 -30.37
N TRP A 409 -21.22 9.55 -29.60
CA TRP A 409 -20.05 9.11 -28.87
C TRP A 409 -19.14 8.29 -29.78
N GLU A 410 -17.84 8.46 -29.58
CA GLU A 410 -16.79 7.70 -30.26
C GLU A 410 -15.74 7.25 -29.26
N THR A 411 -15.22 6.04 -29.43
CA THR A 411 -14.11 5.52 -28.61
C THR A 411 -12.98 5.04 -29.49
N ILE A 412 -11.74 5.27 -29.02
CA ILE A 412 -10.51 4.76 -29.63
C ILE A 412 -9.74 3.96 -28.59
N SER A 413 -9.33 2.76 -28.97
CA SER A 413 -8.45 1.84 -28.24
C SER A 413 -7.08 1.78 -28.91
N LYS A 414 -6.00 1.67 -28.12
CA LYS A 414 -4.64 1.50 -28.67
C LYS A 414 -4.55 0.19 -29.47
N GLY A 415 -4.01 0.29 -30.69
CA GLY A 415 -3.87 -0.83 -31.64
C GLY A 415 -4.96 -0.91 -32.72
N ASP A 416 -6.09 -0.24 -32.52
CA ASP A 416 -7.17 -0.20 -33.50
C ASP A 416 -7.08 1.08 -34.35
N LYS A 417 -6.76 0.93 -35.65
CA LYS A 417 -7.02 1.98 -36.65
C LYS A 417 -8.51 2.18 -36.92
N LYS A 418 -9.38 1.36 -36.32
CA LYS A 418 -10.80 1.28 -36.61
C LYS A 418 -11.60 1.80 -35.41
N LEU A 419 -12.29 2.91 -35.64
CA LEU A 419 -13.30 3.44 -34.74
C LEU A 419 -14.31 2.35 -34.36
N THR A 420 -14.50 2.05 -33.08
CA THR A 420 -15.57 1.13 -32.65
C THR A 420 -16.90 1.84 -32.92
N THR A 421 -17.54 1.44 -34.02
CA THR A 421 -18.62 2.19 -34.69
C THR A 421 -19.99 1.89 -34.07
N GLU A 422 -20.11 1.95 -32.74
CA GLU A 422 -21.43 1.92 -32.08
C GLU A 422 -21.80 3.32 -31.64
N SER A 423 -22.29 4.09 -32.60
CA SER A 423 -22.60 5.50 -32.40
C SER A 423 -23.93 5.66 -31.67
N ARG A 424 -23.88 5.72 -30.33
CA ARG A 424 -25.04 6.11 -29.54
C ARG A 424 -25.15 7.63 -29.51
N PRO A 425 -26.36 8.20 -29.63
CA PRO A 425 -26.51 9.63 -29.57
C PRO A 425 -26.33 10.15 -28.14
N TRP A 426 -25.63 11.28 -28.01
CA TRP A 426 -25.64 12.09 -26.79
C TRP A 426 -26.63 13.26 -26.93
N VAL A 427 -27.04 13.83 -25.80
CA VAL A 427 -28.03 14.91 -25.76
C VAL A 427 -27.41 16.17 -25.15
N PRO A 428 -27.43 17.32 -25.86
CA PRO A 428 -26.95 18.58 -25.29
C PRO A 428 -27.69 18.95 -24.00
N LYS A 429 -26.95 19.51 -23.03
CA LYS A 429 -27.44 19.98 -21.72
C LYS A 429 -28.08 18.89 -20.87
N LYS A 430 -27.85 17.63 -21.21
CA LYS A 430 -28.23 16.48 -20.41
C LYS A 430 -26.98 15.93 -19.74
N GLU A 431 -27.09 15.64 -18.45
CA GLU A 431 -26.06 14.88 -17.75
C GLU A 431 -26.04 13.43 -18.25
N HIS A 432 -24.86 12.97 -18.62
CA HIS A 432 -24.55 11.60 -18.96
C HIS A 432 -23.53 11.05 -17.94
N GLN A 433 -23.73 9.82 -17.49
CA GLN A 433 -22.69 9.11 -16.76
C GLN A 433 -21.77 8.43 -17.77
N VAL A 434 -20.46 8.69 -17.70
CA VAL A 434 -19.45 8.00 -18.50
C VAL A 434 -18.57 7.15 -17.60
N ALA A 435 -18.17 5.98 -18.07
CA ALA A 435 -17.18 5.16 -17.38
C ALA A 435 -16.16 4.52 -18.32
N LEU A 436 -14.90 4.53 -17.92
CA LEU A 436 -13.82 3.74 -18.51
C LEU A 436 -13.49 2.59 -17.56
N MET A 437 -13.36 1.38 -18.09
CA MET A 437 -13.07 0.20 -17.28
C MET A 437 -11.95 -0.62 -17.93
N LEU A 438 -10.99 -1.02 -17.09
CA LEU A 438 -9.97 -2.02 -17.39
C LEU A 438 -10.26 -3.27 -16.55
N GLN A 439 -10.34 -4.43 -17.20
CA GLN A 439 -10.49 -5.72 -16.56
C GLN A 439 -9.45 -6.70 -17.10
N GLY A 440 -8.33 -6.83 -16.40
CA GLY A 440 -7.16 -7.57 -16.88
C GLY A 440 -6.61 -6.96 -18.16
N ASN A 441 -6.84 -7.63 -19.29
CA ASN A 441 -6.44 -7.17 -20.62
C ASN A 441 -7.62 -6.68 -21.48
N LYS A 442 -8.78 -6.42 -20.88
CA LYS A 442 -9.97 -5.96 -21.58
C LYS A 442 -10.30 -4.52 -21.21
N ILE A 443 -10.65 -3.73 -22.21
CA ILE A 443 -11.11 -2.36 -22.02
C ILE A 443 -12.55 -2.21 -22.50
N SER A 444 -13.32 -1.42 -21.76
CA SER A 444 -14.71 -1.13 -22.08
C SER A 444 -15.10 0.28 -21.65
N VAL A 445 -16.04 0.86 -22.41
CA VAL A 445 -16.59 2.18 -22.15
C VAL A 445 -18.08 2.05 -21.94
N TYR A 446 -18.61 2.70 -20.90
CA TYR A 446 -20.04 2.69 -20.59
C TYR A 446 -20.59 4.11 -20.63
N ILE A 447 -21.78 4.26 -21.20
CA ILE A 447 -22.57 5.49 -21.18
C ILE A 447 -23.90 5.16 -20.49
N ASP A 448 -24.23 5.90 -19.44
CA ASP A 448 -25.48 5.77 -18.68
C ASP A 448 -25.74 4.35 -18.15
N GLY A 449 -24.67 3.59 -17.88
CA GLY A 449 -24.71 2.21 -17.39
C GLY A 449 -24.80 1.14 -18.48
N GLU A 450 -24.75 1.52 -19.76
CA GLU A 450 -24.78 0.61 -20.91
C GLU A 450 -23.45 0.66 -21.69
N SER A 451 -22.95 -0.49 -22.14
CA SER A 451 -21.68 -0.57 -22.88
C SER A 451 -21.78 0.16 -24.23
N LEU A 452 -20.81 1.02 -24.56
CA LEU A 452 -20.76 1.77 -25.81
C LEU A 452 -20.29 0.93 -27.01
N GLY A 453 -19.82 -0.30 -26.78
CA GLY A 453 -19.41 -1.24 -27.83
C GLY A 453 -19.05 -2.60 -27.25
N GLU A 454 -18.45 -3.46 -28.08
CA GLU A 454 -17.87 -4.71 -27.61
C GLU A 454 -16.61 -4.46 -26.76
N GLU A 455 -16.36 -5.35 -25.80
CA GLU A 455 -15.11 -5.34 -25.03
C GLU A 455 -13.93 -5.56 -25.98
N ALA A 456 -13.01 -4.60 -26.03
CA ALA A 456 -11.82 -4.72 -26.86
C ALA A 456 -10.70 -5.41 -26.06
N PRO A 457 -10.14 -6.53 -26.56
CA PRO A 457 -8.94 -7.11 -25.98
C PRO A 457 -7.73 -6.24 -26.33
N LEU A 458 -6.86 -6.01 -25.36
CA LEU A 458 -5.57 -5.37 -25.57
C LEU A 458 -4.58 -6.39 -26.16
N THR A 459 -3.89 -5.99 -27.22
CA THR A 459 -2.83 -6.80 -27.85
C THR A 459 -1.52 -6.63 -27.08
N GLY A 460 -1.25 -7.54 -26.14
CA GLY A 460 0.00 -7.57 -25.39
C GLY A 460 -0.06 -8.50 -24.17
N GLU A 461 1.09 -9.11 -23.82
CA GLU A 461 1.21 -9.97 -22.63
C GLU A 461 1.51 -9.15 -21.35
N THR A 462 2.00 -7.92 -21.50
CA THR A 462 2.36 -7.04 -20.38
C THR A 462 1.15 -6.24 -19.87
N PRO A 463 0.92 -6.15 -18.55
CA PRO A 463 -0.08 -5.25 -17.98
C PRO A 463 0.13 -3.81 -18.43
N LEU A 464 -0.97 -3.07 -18.63
CA LEU A 464 -0.88 -1.63 -18.86
C LEU A 464 -0.43 -0.94 -17.58
N GLU A 465 0.43 0.07 -17.69
CA GLU A 465 0.75 0.96 -16.58
C GLU A 465 0.06 2.31 -16.79
N PRO A 466 -1.27 2.41 -16.55
CA PRO A 466 -1.99 3.68 -16.71
C PRO A 466 -1.36 4.71 -15.78
N PHE A 467 -0.85 5.79 -16.34
CA PHE A 467 -0.15 6.86 -15.59
C PHE A 467 -1.13 7.86 -14.99
N GLY A 468 -2.25 8.10 -15.68
CA GLY A 468 -3.23 9.11 -15.31
C GLY A 468 -4.47 9.11 -16.19
N PHE A 469 -5.38 10.03 -15.88
CA PHE A 469 -6.58 10.31 -16.65
C PHE A 469 -6.62 11.80 -17.00
N CYS A 470 -7.14 12.10 -18.17
CA CYS A 470 -7.31 13.46 -18.64
C CYS A 470 -8.78 13.72 -19.00
N PHE A 471 -9.33 14.86 -18.57
CA PHE A 471 -10.57 15.41 -19.12
C PHE A 471 -10.30 16.66 -19.94
N GLY A 472 -10.92 16.76 -21.12
CA GLY A 472 -10.78 17.91 -22.02
C GLY A 472 -9.46 17.95 -22.77
N ALA A 473 -8.89 19.14 -22.93
CA ALA A 473 -7.63 19.35 -23.62
C ALA A 473 -6.47 19.04 -22.67
N CYS A 474 -5.87 17.88 -22.86
CA CYS A 474 -4.52 17.61 -22.39
C CYS A 474 -3.72 17.25 -23.63
N ASP A 475 -3.03 18.25 -24.16
CA ASP A 475 -2.28 18.12 -25.41
C ASP A 475 -1.24 17.00 -25.29
N PHE A 476 -1.36 16.04 -26.19
CA PHE A 476 -0.31 15.09 -26.56
C PHE A 476 -0.35 14.89 -28.08
N ASP A 477 -0.78 15.92 -28.82
CA ASP A 477 -1.09 15.78 -30.24
C ASP A 477 0.19 15.47 -31.05
N ASP A 478 0.02 14.47 -31.91
CA ASP A 478 0.93 13.93 -32.92
C ASP A 478 1.23 14.97 -34.02
N ASP A 479 1.87 16.09 -33.68
CA ASP A 479 2.14 17.22 -34.60
C ASP A 479 3.58 17.21 -35.19
N ASP A 480 4.25 16.06 -35.31
CA ASP A 480 5.59 15.96 -35.94
C ASP A 480 5.62 15.07 -37.21
N ASP A 481 4.63 15.22 -38.11
CA ASP A 481 4.71 14.72 -39.49
C ASP A 481 5.10 15.84 -40.49
N ASP A 482 5.84 16.86 -40.03
CA ASP A 482 6.54 17.81 -40.90
C ASP A 482 8.04 17.83 -40.57
N ASP A 483 8.65 16.64 -40.50
CA ASP A 483 10.08 16.46 -40.78
C ASP A 483 10.31 16.76 -42.27
N GLY A 484 10.25 18.05 -42.60
CA GLY A 484 11.00 18.59 -43.71
C GLY A 484 12.48 18.45 -43.35
N ASP A 485 13.11 17.42 -43.92
CA ASP A 485 14.56 17.34 -44.08
C ASP A 485 15.11 18.71 -44.50
N ASP A 486 15.81 19.41 -43.60
CA ASP A 486 16.76 20.45 -43.97
C ASP A 486 17.95 20.37 -43.00
N ASP A 487 18.90 19.52 -43.39
CA ASP A 487 20.31 19.66 -43.06
C ASP A 487 20.78 21.10 -43.40
N ASP A 488 21.17 21.93 -42.42
CA ASP A 488 22.40 22.72 -42.56
C ASP A 488 22.95 23.32 -41.26
N ASP A 489 24.25 23.51 -41.34
CA ASP A 489 25.33 23.84 -40.42
C ASP A 489 25.27 25.20 -39.67
N GLY A 490 25.78 25.17 -38.43
CA GLY A 490 26.61 26.20 -37.77
C GLY A 490 26.29 27.70 -37.83
N GLY A 491 26.19 28.33 -36.65
CA GLY A 491 26.71 29.69 -36.47
C GLY A 491 25.96 30.59 -35.47
N ASP A 492 26.75 31.16 -34.57
CA ASP A 492 26.46 32.07 -33.45
C ASP A 492 25.58 33.32 -33.72
N ASP A 493 25.06 33.82 -32.59
CA ASP A 493 24.76 35.21 -32.21
C ASP A 493 23.50 35.97 -32.73
N GLU A 494 22.77 36.44 -31.71
CA GLU A 494 22.10 37.74 -31.59
C GLU A 494 20.66 38.00 -32.12
N GLU A 495 19.97 38.73 -31.24
CA GLU A 495 18.81 39.62 -31.43
C GLU A 495 17.39 39.02 -31.45
N ALA A 496 16.68 39.39 -30.37
CA ALA A 496 15.24 39.28 -30.24
C ALA A 496 14.55 40.23 -31.22
N SER A 497 13.60 39.70 -32.00
CA SER A 497 12.58 40.50 -32.66
C SER A 497 11.26 39.72 -32.72
N PRO A 498 10.12 40.40 -32.51
CA PRO A 498 8.86 39.75 -32.16
C PRO A 498 8.21 39.10 -33.38
N LYS A 499 7.96 37.79 -33.33
CA LYS A 499 7.11 37.14 -34.33
C LYS A 499 5.64 37.47 -34.03
N GLU A 500 5.03 38.06 -35.05
CA GLU A 500 3.64 38.49 -35.13
C GLU A 500 2.67 37.37 -34.71
N SER A 501 1.65 37.79 -33.98
CA SER A 501 0.45 37.00 -33.68
C SER A 501 -0.15 36.44 -34.97
N SER A 502 0.00 35.13 -35.17
CA SER A 502 -0.79 34.37 -36.14
C SER A 502 -2.27 34.36 -35.71
N PRO A 503 -3.19 34.35 -36.69
CA PRO A 503 -4.59 34.72 -36.47
C PRO A 503 -5.31 33.72 -35.58
N GLU A 504 -6.21 34.23 -34.73
CA GLU A 504 -7.14 33.49 -33.87
C GLU A 504 -7.62 32.20 -34.56
N LYS A 505 -7.21 31.03 -34.05
CA LYS A 505 -7.88 29.75 -34.33
C LYS A 505 -9.27 29.80 -33.67
N ILE A 506 -10.20 30.50 -34.31
CA ILE A 506 -11.62 30.49 -33.97
C ILE A 506 -12.17 29.11 -34.35
N GLY A 507 -12.17 28.18 -33.40
CA GLY A 507 -12.82 26.87 -33.60
C GLY A 507 -12.30 25.72 -32.74
N LYS A 508 -12.15 25.89 -31.42
CA LYS A 508 -11.68 24.81 -30.54
C LYS A 508 -12.26 24.87 -29.11
N LYS A 509 -13.45 25.42 -28.87
CA LYS A 509 -13.96 25.54 -27.49
C LYS A 509 -14.68 24.25 -27.08
N PRO A 510 -14.07 23.33 -26.30
CA PRO A 510 -14.86 22.35 -25.57
C PRO A 510 -15.86 23.13 -24.71
N ARG A 511 -17.11 22.66 -24.61
CA ARG A 511 -18.09 23.20 -23.66
C ARG A 511 -18.68 22.06 -22.87
N VAL A 512 -17.87 21.58 -21.93
CA VAL A 512 -18.19 20.40 -21.13
C VAL A 512 -18.10 20.76 -19.66
N THR A 513 -19.10 20.34 -18.90
CA THR A 513 -19.03 20.32 -17.44
C THR A 513 -18.76 18.90 -16.98
N VAL A 514 -17.67 18.70 -16.23
CA VAL A 514 -17.30 17.43 -15.61
C VAL A 514 -17.53 17.56 -14.11
N THR A 515 -18.26 16.61 -13.52
CA THR A 515 -18.54 16.58 -12.07
C THR A 515 -18.45 15.17 -11.53
N ASN A 516 -18.21 15.06 -10.23
CA ASN A 516 -18.33 13.80 -9.47
C ASN A 516 -17.58 12.62 -10.12
N VAL A 517 -16.25 12.67 -10.07
CA VAL A 517 -15.39 11.63 -10.62
C VAL A 517 -15.08 10.60 -9.53
N PHE A 518 -15.28 9.32 -9.80
CA PHE A 518 -14.99 8.21 -8.88
C PHE A 518 -14.03 7.23 -9.52
N LEU A 519 -12.96 6.88 -8.80
CA LEU A 519 -11.98 5.89 -9.25
C LEU A 519 -12.02 4.65 -8.36
N TYR A 520 -12.18 3.48 -8.95
CA TYR A 520 -12.16 2.18 -8.27
C TYR A 520 -10.99 1.32 -8.75
N ASN A 521 -10.39 0.53 -7.87
CA ASN A 521 -9.34 -0.46 -8.18
C ASN A 521 -9.90 -1.84 -8.61
N ARG A 522 -11.15 -1.86 -9.07
CA ARG A 522 -11.86 -3.08 -9.49
C ARG A 522 -12.89 -2.77 -10.58
N PRO A 523 -13.33 -3.78 -11.36
CA PRO A 523 -14.50 -3.63 -12.22
C PRO A 523 -15.76 -3.39 -11.37
N LEU A 524 -16.62 -2.49 -11.85
CA LEU A 524 -17.97 -2.28 -11.31
C LEU A 524 -19.01 -3.01 -12.15
N ASN A 525 -20.04 -3.53 -11.50
CA ASN A 525 -21.20 -4.08 -12.21
C ASN A 525 -22.23 -2.99 -12.55
N PRO A 526 -23.22 -3.26 -13.44
CA PRO A 526 -24.24 -2.27 -13.82
C PRO A 526 -25.09 -1.73 -12.66
N THR A 527 -25.31 -2.53 -11.60
CA THR A 527 -26.06 -2.07 -10.42
C THR A 527 -25.27 -1.03 -9.64
N GLU A 528 -23.96 -1.23 -9.50
CA GLU A 528 -23.05 -0.30 -8.84
C GLU A 528 -22.91 1.01 -9.62
N MET A 529 -22.75 0.93 -10.95
CA MET A 529 -22.72 2.13 -11.81
C MET A 529 -24.01 2.93 -11.70
N ARG A 530 -25.17 2.25 -11.71
CA ARG A 530 -26.47 2.90 -11.50
C ARG A 530 -26.58 3.55 -10.13
N ALA A 531 -26.06 2.93 -9.07
CA ALA A 531 -26.07 3.53 -7.74
C ALA A 531 -25.26 4.84 -7.69
N ILE A 532 -24.11 4.90 -8.39
CA ILE A 532 -23.29 6.13 -8.53
C ILE A 532 -24.04 7.21 -9.32
N LYS A 533 -24.86 6.81 -10.30
CA LYS A 533 -25.67 7.73 -11.10
C LYS A 533 -26.83 8.31 -10.31
N ASP A 534 -27.63 7.44 -9.71
CA ASP A 534 -28.89 7.83 -9.08
C ASP A 534 -28.65 8.49 -7.71
N ARG A 535 -27.56 8.12 -7.02
CA ARG A 535 -27.15 8.63 -5.69
C ARG A 535 -28.32 8.67 -4.72
N ILE A 536 -29.08 7.59 -4.69
CA ILE A 536 -30.33 7.52 -3.93
C ILE A 536 -29.99 7.46 -2.44
N PRO A 537 -30.47 8.41 -1.62
CA PRO A 537 -30.30 8.34 -0.18
C PRO A 537 -30.92 7.05 0.38
N VAL A 538 -30.14 6.28 1.12
CA VAL A 538 -30.63 5.13 1.86
C VAL A 538 -31.54 5.65 2.97
N SER A 539 -32.82 5.27 2.91
CA SER A 539 -33.78 5.63 3.96
C SER A 539 -33.32 5.01 5.28
N THR A 540 -32.80 5.84 6.18
CA THR A 540 -32.54 5.45 7.57
C THR A 540 -33.89 5.34 8.26
N ARG A 541 -34.52 4.16 8.15
CA ARG A 541 -35.69 3.84 8.96
C ARG A 541 -35.24 3.86 10.41
N ALA A 542 -35.66 4.87 11.17
CA ALA A 542 -35.53 4.86 12.62
C ALA A 542 -36.11 3.53 13.14
N PRO A 543 -35.50 2.89 14.15
CA PRO A 543 -36.11 1.71 14.75
C PRO A 543 -37.53 2.09 15.18
N GLU A 544 -38.53 1.42 14.61
CA GLU A 544 -39.92 1.63 14.96
C GLU A 544 -40.04 1.55 16.49
N PRO A 545 -40.73 2.49 17.15
CA PRO A 545 -40.91 2.41 18.59
C PRO A 545 -41.64 1.10 18.87
N GLN A 546 -40.97 0.17 19.55
CA GLN A 546 -41.61 -1.05 20.03
C GLN A 546 -42.82 -0.62 20.86
N VAL A 547 -44.01 -0.90 20.33
CA VAL A 547 -45.28 -0.70 21.03
C VAL A 547 -45.20 -1.55 22.29
N LYS A 548 -45.08 -0.90 23.45
CA LYS A 548 -45.20 -1.53 24.76
C LYS A 548 -46.60 -2.14 24.84
N ILE A 549 -46.70 -3.44 24.60
CA ILE A 549 -47.88 -4.20 25.00
C ILE A 549 -47.82 -4.33 26.53
N ALA A 550 -48.65 -3.55 27.22
CA ALA A 550 -48.86 -3.67 28.64
C ALA A 550 -49.51 -5.04 28.96
N PRO A 551 -49.05 -5.77 29.98
CA PRO A 551 -49.70 -7.01 30.39
C PRO A 551 -51.03 -6.71 31.10
N LYS A 552 -52.09 -7.39 30.67
CA LYS A 552 -53.41 -7.35 31.30
C LYS A 552 -53.38 -8.13 32.62
N PRO A 553 -54.07 -7.69 33.70
CA PRO A 553 -53.99 -8.34 35.00
C PRO A 553 -54.84 -9.61 35.06
N VAL A 554 -54.29 -10.67 35.65
CA VAL A 554 -55.00 -11.92 35.99
C VAL A 554 -55.64 -11.76 37.37
N ALA A 555 -56.95 -12.04 37.44
CA ALA A 555 -57.73 -12.09 38.68
C ALA A 555 -57.62 -13.48 39.36
N PRO A 556 -57.83 -13.59 40.68
CA PRO A 556 -57.37 -14.71 41.50
C PRO A 556 -58.31 -15.93 41.47
N ALA A 557 -57.72 -17.13 41.61
CA ALA A 557 -58.43 -18.40 41.72
C ALA A 557 -58.76 -18.75 43.19
N ALA A 558 -59.90 -19.41 43.39
CA ALA A 558 -60.34 -20.08 44.61
C ALA A 558 -60.55 -21.60 44.36
N PRO A 559 -60.54 -22.47 45.40
CA PRO A 559 -59.81 -23.75 45.38
C PRO A 559 -60.70 -25.01 45.39
N ALA A 560 -60.12 -26.19 45.08
CA ALA A 560 -60.18 -27.43 45.89
C ALA A 560 -59.63 -28.70 45.18
N ALA A 561 -58.52 -29.23 45.72
CA ALA A 561 -58.26 -30.62 46.18
C ALA A 561 -58.38 -31.85 45.20
N PRO A 562 -57.89 -33.06 45.56
CA PRO A 562 -56.68 -33.64 44.94
C PRO A 562 -56.86 -35.08 44.39
N ALA A 563 -55.94 -35.55 43.52
CA ALA A 563 -55.69 -36.99 43.31
C ALA A 563 -54.29 -37.27 42.73
N VAL A 564 -53.70 -38.38 43.17
CA VAL A 564 -52.30 -38.81 43.11
C VAL A 564 -52.09 -39.82 41.91
N PRO A 565 -50.94 -40.51 41.73
CA PRO A 565 -49.81 -40.22 40.82
C PRO A 565 -49.61 -41.25 39.67
N GLY A 566 -48.67 -40.99 38.77
CA GLY A 566 -48.08 -42.03 37.90
C GLY A 566 -46.81 -41.58 37.17
N PRO A 567 -45.75 -42.40 37.08
CA PRO A 567 -44.36 -41.92 37.08
C PRO A 567 -43.78 -41.77 35.67
N ARG A 568 -42.86 -40.81 35.48
CA ARG A 568 -41.80 -40.94 34.49
C ARG A 568 -40.46 -40.62 35.13
N GLU A 569 -39.58 -41.61 35.00
CA GLU A 569 -38.22 -41.65 35.48
C GLU A 569 -37.35 -40.57 34.81
N VAL A 570 -36.54 -39.92 35.63
CA VAL A 570 -35.21 -39.39 35.27
C VAL A 570 -34.24 -40.22 36.13
N PRO A 571 -32.98 -40.50 35.73
CA PRO A 571 -31.91 -39.49 35.65
C PRO A 571 -30.95 -39.81 34.46
N ALA A 572 -29.86 -39.11 34.13
CA ALA A 572 -28.91 -38.35 34.93
C ALA A 572 -28.02 -37.46 34.02
N ALA A 573 -27.80 -36.21 34.43
CA ALA A 573 -26.47 -35.59 34.42
C ALA A 573 -25.79 -35.96 35.77
N PRO A 574 -24.47 -35.79 36.02
CA PRO A 574 -23.78 -34.48 36.04
C PRO A 574 -22.29 -34.59 35.60
N GLY A 575 -21.46 -33.55 35.54
CA GLY A 575 -21.50 -32.31 36.30
C GLY A 575 -20.44 -31.28 35.89
N ARG A 576 -20.58 -30.18 36.59
CA ARG A 576 -20.09 -28.82 36.40
C ARG A 576 -19.12 -28.52 37.54
N THR A 577 -18.10 -27.70 37.30
CA THR A 577 -17.58 -26.79 38.34
C THR A 577 -17.23 -25.44 37.75
N THR A 578 -18.08 -24.48 38.08
CA THR A 578 -17.83 -23.04 38.09
C THR A 578 -17.27 -22.64 39.45
N VAL A 579 -16.29 -21.74 39.50
CA VAL A 579 -16.10 -20.79 40.61
C VAL A 579 -15.80 -19.42 40.00
N GLY A 580 -16.67 -18.45 40.29
CA GLY A 580 -16.40 -17.03 40.15
C GLY A 580 -16.48 -16.36 41.52
N ARG A 581 -15.73 -15.28 41.72
CA ARG A 581 -15.99 -14.33 42.82
C ARG A 581 -15.38 -12.93 42.56
N THR A 582 -16.32 -12.01 42.28
CA THR A 582 -16.48 -10.59 42.72
C THR A 582 -15.41 -9.50 42.52
N ALA A 583 -15.95 -8.38 42.03
CA ALA A 583 -15.43 -7.03 41.90
C ALA A 583 -15.14 -6.29 43.23
N ASN A 584 -14.39 -5.20 43.10
CA ASN A 584 -14.56 -3.97 43.89
C ASN A 584 -14.11 -2.73 43.09
N THR A 585 -14.72 -1.61 43.42
CA THR A 585 -14.81 -0.35 42.67
C THR A 585 -14.06 0.78 43.40
N GLN A 586 -13.80 1.88 42.67
CA GLN A 586 -13.54 3.28 43.10
C GLN A 586 -12.10 3.72 43.41
N HIS A 587 -11.52 4.61 42.60
CA HIS A 587 -11.48 6.08 42.81
C HIS A 587 -10.47 6.77 41.85
N ALA A 588 -10.89 7.90 41.28
CA ALA A 588 -10.07 9.04 40.81
C ALA A 588 -10.22 10.18 41.87
N PRO A 589 -9.43 11.29 41.92
CA PRO A 589 -8.91 12.06 40.77
C PRO A 589 -7.52 12.76 40.90
N ALA A 590 -7.07 13.29 39.76
CA ALA A 590 -6.28 14.51 39.46
C ALA A 590 -5.10 14.97 40.37
N GLU A 591 -3.92 15.20 39.76
CA GLU A 591 -3.28 16.53 39.78
C GLU A 591 -2.17 16.71 38.72
N ARG A 592 -1.98 17.98 38.37
CA ARG A 592 -1.20 18.57 37.28
C ARG A 592 0.03 19.23 37.91
N LEU A 593 1.25 18.91 37.45
CA LEU A 593 2.42 19.74 37.76
C LEU A 593 3.37 19.84 36.55
N THR A 594 3.75 21.09 36.31
CA THR A 594 4.67 21.66 35.32
C THR A 594 6.13 21.59 35.79
N SER A 595 7.10 21.45 34.88
CA SER A 595 8.49 21.96 34.99
C SER A 595 9.20 21.67 33.65
N ALA A 596 9.43 22.65 32.78
CA ALA A 596 10.58 23.57 32.74
C ALA A 596 11.93 22.84 32.55
N GLY A 597 12.62 23.21 31.46
CA GLY A 597 13.78 22.50 30.94
C GLY A 597 15.13 22.89 31.54
N ASN A 598 16.19 22.33 30.96
CA ASN A 598 17.46 23.00 30.78
C ASN A 598 18.33 22.27 29.75
N GLU A 599 18.82 23.06 28.80
CA GLU A 599 20.04 22.81 28.04
C GLU A 599 21.24 22.77 28.99
N GLY A 600 22.27 21.99 28.64
CA GLY A 600 23.50 21.90 29.41
C GLY A 600 24.57 21.15 28.64
N THR A 601 25.38 21.90 27.92
CA THR A 601 26.62 21.50 27.26
C THR A 601 27.65 20.99 28.27
N ALA A 602 28.35 19.89 27.94
CA ALA A 602 29.63 19.56 28.57
C ALA A 602 30.58 18.93 27.54
N ARG A 603 31.65 19.67 27.25
CA ARG A 603 32.89 19.17 26.67
C ARG A 603 33.62 18.39 27.77
N GLU A 604 34.15 17.22 27.44
CA GLU A 604 35.36 16.74 28.09
C GLU A 604 36.20 15.92 27.10
N LYS A 605 37.47 16.30 26.96
CA LYS A 605 38.53 15.53 26.30
C LYS A 605 39.10 14.56 27.34
N GLY A 606 39.30 13.31 26.95
CA GLY A 606 40.07 12.33 27.71
C GLY A 606 40.42 11.14 26.83
N ASP A 607 41.71 10.92 26.66
CA ASP A 607 42.39 10.08 25.68
C ASP A 607 42.48 8.60 26.12
N GLY A 608 42.64 7.70 25.15
CA GLY A 608 43.26 6.38 25.33
C GLY A 608 42.34 5.17 25.53
N GLY A 609 42.26 4.31 24.51
CA GLY A 609 41.81 2.92 24.69
C GLY A 609 41.30 2.25 23.42
N ALA A 610 42.19 1.95 22.47
CA ALA A 610 41.90 1.07 21.35
C ALA A 610 41.46 -0.32 21.84
N ASN A 611 40.31 -0.79 21.35
CA ASN A 611 40.05 -2.19 20.99
C ASN A 611 38.80 -2.22 20.10
N GLY A 612 38.96 -2.80 18.92
CA GLY A 612 37.96 -2.79 17.86
C GLY A 612 36.82 -3.76 18.14
N ASP A 613 35.60 -3.25 18.08
CA ASP A 613 34.39 -4.04 17.90
C ASP A 613 33.88 -3.84 16.46
N ALA A 614 34.43 -4.64 15.55
CA ALA A 614 33.91 -4.82 14.21
C ALA A 614 33.05 -6.10 14.21
N GLY A 615 31.75 -5.97 14.47
CA GLY A 615 30.91 -7.16 14.60
C GLY A 615 29.41 -6.90 14.69
N SER A 616 28.82 -6.20 13.72
CA SER A 616 27.36 -6.33 13.49
C SER A 616 26.83 -5.81 12.14
N ALA A 617 27.70 -5.39 11.20
CA ALA A 617 27.28 -4.84 9.92
C ALA A 617 27.41 -5.81 8.71
N TYR A 618 27.93 -7.03 8.93
CA TYR A 618 28.24 -7.97 7.85
C TYR A 618 27.02 -8.57 7.12
N GLY A 619 25.86 -8.70 7.80
CA GLY A 619 24.74 -9.50 7.28
C GLY A 619 23.79 -8.85 6.28
N ARG A 620 23.84 -7.54 6.03
CA ARG A 620 22.82 -6.87 5.17
C ARG A 620 23.35 -6.17 3.92
N VAL A 621 24.66 -5.92 3.81
CA VAL A 621 25.22 -5.21 2.64
C VAL A 621 26.48 -5.88 2.10
N LEU A 622 27.34 -6.45 2.96
CA LEU A 622 28.64 -6.96 2.52
C LEU A 622 28.65 -8.43 2.10
N LEU A 623 27.83 -9.32 2.69
CA LEU A 623 27.75 -10.71 2.20
C LEU A 623 27.23 -10.81 0.75
N PRO A 624 26.18 -10.08 0.34
CA PRO A 624 25.75 -10.07 -1.06
C PRO A 624 26.80 -9.45 -2.00
N LEU A 625 27.46 -8.36 -1.58
CA LEU A 625 28.48 -7.68 -2.41
C LEU A 625 29.79 -8.47 -2.55
N LEU A 626 30.26 -9.16 -1.51
CA LEU A 626 31.46 -10.00 -1.57
C LEU A 626 31.24 -11.26 -2.42
N LEU A 627 30.00 -11.77 -2.50
CA LEU A 627 29.65 -12.91 -3.34
C LEU A 627 29.46 -12.53 -4.82
N LEU A 628 28.97 -11.32 -5.13
CA LEU A 628 28.91 -10.79 -6.50
C LEU A 628 30.30 -10.54 -7.11
N LEU A 629 31.29 -10.13 -6.31
CA LEU A 629 32.68 -9.96 -6.79
C LEU A 629 33.42 -11.29 -7.04
N GLY A 630 32.93 -12.41 -6.48
CA GLY A 630 33.46 -13.76 -6.75
C GLY A 630 33.14 -14.30 -8.15
N LEU A 631 32.23 -13.66 -8.90
CA LEU A 631 31.78 -14.08 -10.23
C LEU A 631 32.62 -13.55 -11.39
N TRP A 632 33.65 -12.71 -11.14
CA TRP A 632 34.58 -12.21 -12.17
C TRP A 632 36.02 -12.75 -12.03
N GLY A 633 36.22 -13.77 -11.20
CA GLY A 633 37.53 -14.33 -10.88
C GLY A 633 37.88 -15.66 -11.56
N PHE A 634 37.31 -16.00 -12.72
CA PHE A 634 37.73 -17.19 -13.48
C PHE A 634 37.69 -16.95 -14.99
N ALA A 635 38.59 -16.08 -15.46
CA ALA A 635 39.06 -16.07 -16.83
C ALA A 635 40.52 -15.58 -16.85
N THR A 636 41.45 -16.46 -16.45
CA THR A 636 42.87 -16.54 -16.87
C THR A 636 43.63 -17.47 -15.90
N ALA A 637 43.63 -18.76 -16.20
CA ALA A 637 44.72 -19.70 -15.94
C ALA A 637 44.55 -20.91 -16.87
#